data_AF-A0A250KPK8-F1
#
_entry.id   AF-A0A250KPK8-F1
#
_cell.length_a   1.000
_cell.length_b   1.000
_cell.length_c   1.000
_cell.angle_alpha   90.00
_cell.angle_beta   90.00
_cell.angle_gamma   90.00
#
_symmetry.space_group_name_H-M   'P 1'
#
loop_
_entity.id
_entity.type
_entity.pdbx_description
1 polymer ?
#
loop_
_entity_poly.entity_id
_entity_poly.type
_entity_poly.pdbx_seq_one_letter_code
_entity_poly.pdbx_strand_id
1 'polypeptide(L)'
;MTTFKSMPLHRKLICLLIVWSTGCGADEPPLPADLQQTWAAFRTAVQAGDAEGVARISAFPIRANDFGGKIVSASVLEQRFARIFGDAVRQCVAQKRPQSMEGYPGYILDCDNDNLAIGFGFELKRGNYRFTYIDNANAE
;
A
#
# COMPACT_ATOMS: atom_id res chain seq x y z
N MET A 1 -61.24 17.53 -53.77
CA MET A 1 -59.96 18.14 -53.33
C MET A 1 -59.33 17.16 -52.34
N THR A 2 -58.43 16.29 -52.81
CA THR A 2 -56.98 16.32 -52.47
C THR A 2 -56.76 16.48 -50.97
N THR A 3 -56.18 15.54 -50.19
CA THR A 3 -54.84 14.95 -50.38
C THR A 3 -54.62 13.89 -49.29
N PHE A 4 -54.08 12.72 -49.61
CA PHE A 4 -53.17 12.03 -48.67
C PHE A 4 -52.17 11.23 -49.50
N LYS A 5 -50.94 11.73 -49.55
CA LYS A 5 -49.83 11.13 -50.29
C LYS A 5 -48.66 10.92 -49.34
N SER A 6 -48.36 9.64 -49.13
CA SER A 6 -47.03 9.04 -48.98
C SER A 6 -46.10 9.50 -47.85
N MET A 7 -45.81 8.56 -46.94
CA MET A 7 -44.53 8.44 -46.22
C MET A 7 -43.37 8.17 -47.22
N PRO A 8 -42.11 8.47 -46.85
CA PRO A 8 -41.15 7.38 -46.56
C PRO A 8 -40.21 7.74 -45.39
N LEU A 9 -39.97 6.84 -44.43
CA LEU A 9 -39.04 5.70 -44.46
C LEU A 9 -37.54 6.10 -44.36
N HIS A 10 -36.89 5.52 -43.36
CA HIS A 10 -35.43 5.40 -43.12
C HIS A 10 -34.74 6.49 -42.29
N ARG A 11 -34.22 6.11 -41.11
CA ARG A 11 -32.79 5.75 -40.96
C ARG A 11 -32.38 5.55 -39.49
N LYS A 12 -31.76 4.38 -39.26
CA LYS A 12 -30.71 4.09 -38.27
C LYS A 12 -31.13 3.84 -36.82
N LEU A 13 -31.43 2.56 -36.55
CA LEU A 13 -31.04 1.91 -35.30
C LEU A 13 -29.52 2.10 -35.12
N ILE A 14 -29.12 2.77 -34.04
CA ILE A 14 -27.76 2.74 -33.51
C ILE A 14 -27.84 1.85 -32.28
N CYS A 15 -27.59 0.56 -32.47
CA CYS A 15 -27.34 -0.36 -31.36
C CYS A 15 -25.98 -0.02 -30.75
N LEU A 16 -26.03 0.63 -29.59
CA LEU A 16 -24.89 0.97 -28.76
C LEU A 16 -24.22 -0.35 -28.32
N LEU A 17 -23.09 -0.70 -28.94
CA LEU A 17 -22.21 -1.77 -28.48
C LEU A 17 -21.55 -1.31 -27.18
N ILE A 18 -22.15 -1.69 -26.04
CA ILE A 18 -21.51 -1.54 -24.74
C ILE A 18 -20.41 -2.61 -24.68
N VAL A 19 -19.18 -2.20 -24.98
CA VAL A 19 -17.99 -3.00 -24.72
C VAL A 19 -17.84 -3.08 -23.20
N TRP A 20 -18.32 -4.17 -22.61
CA TRP A 20 -17.96 -4.55 -21.25
C TRP A 20 -16.53 -5.08 -21.32
N SER A 21 -15.57 -4.18 -21.19
CA SER A 21 -14.22 -4.55 -20.78
C SER A 21 -14.30 -4.97 -19.32
N THR A 22 -14.77 -6.19 -19.05
CA THR A 22 -14.44 -6.87 -17.79
C THR A 22 -12.96 -7.18 -17.85
N GLY A 23 -12.14 -6.17 -17.56
CA GLY A 23 -10.82 -6.42 -17.05
C GLY A 23 -11.01 -7.29 -15.82
N CYS A 24 -10.57 -8.55 -15.88
CA CYS A 24 -10.31 -9.35 -14.70
C CYS A 24 -9.25 -8.59 -13.90
N GLY A 25 -9.66 -7.63 -13.08
CA GLY A 25 -8.93 -7.32 -11.87
C GLY A 25 -8.98 -8.59 -11.05
N ALA A 26 -7.91 -9.38 -11.09
CA ALA A 26 -7.73 -10.38 -10.06
C ALA A 26 -7.65 -9.60 -8.75
N ASP A 27 -8.75 -9.57 -8.01
CA ASP A 27 -8.80 -8.95 -6.70
C ASP A 27 -7.71 -9.60 -5.87
N GLU A 28 -6.69 -8.81 -5.60
CA GLU A 28 -5.51 -9.25 -4.89
C GLU A 28 -5.97 -9.71 -3.49
N PRO A 29 -5.51 -10.88 -3.01
CA PRO A 29 -6.12 -11.55 -1.86
C PRO A 29 -6.17 -10.65 -0.62
N PRO A 30 -7.20 -10.82 0.24
CA PRO A 30 -7.29 -10.05 1.47
C PRO A 30 -6.11 -10.37 2.39
N LEU A 31 -5.67 -9.37 3.17
CA LEU A 31 -4.67 -9.59 4.21
C LEU A 31 -5.27 -10.43 5.34
N PRO A 32 -4.47 -11.25 6.06
CA PRO A 32 -4.87 -11.82 7.34
C PRO A 32 -5.45 -10.74 8.27
N ALA A 33 -6.47 -11.07 9.06
CA ALA A 33 -7.20 -10.07 9.85
C ALA A 33 -6.31 -9.32 10.85
N ASP A 34 -5.36 -10.01 11.46
CA ASP A 34 -4.37 -9.45 12.39
C ASP A 34 -3.35 -8.54 11.67
N LEU A 35 -2.94 -8.91 10.45
CA LEU A 35 -2.15 -8.02 9.60
C LEU A 35 -2.96 -6.80 9.17
N GLN A 36 -4.23 -6.97 8.81
CA GLN A 36 -5.10 -5.86 8.41
C GLN A 36 -5.22 -4.81 9.53
N GLN A 37 -5.39 -5.25 10.78
CA GLN A 37 -5.41 -4.36 11.94
C GLN A 37 -4.06 -3.65 12.14
N THR A 38 -2.96 -4.40 12.09
CA THR A 38 -1.60 -3.86 12.25
C THR A 38 -1.28 -2.84 11.14
N TRP A 39 -1.64 -3.16 9.91
CA TRP A 39 -1.46 -2.30 8.75
C TRP A 39 -2.27 -1.01 8.86
N ALA A 40 -3.54 -1.09 9.25
CA ALA A 40 -4.37 0.10 9.46
C ALA A 40 -3.76 1.02 10.52
N ALA A 41 -3.31 0.46 11.66
CA ALA A 41 -2.64 1.23 12.71
C ALA A 41 -1.32 1.85 12.23
N PHE A 42 -0.50 1.10 11.49
CA PHE A 42 0.74 1.59 10.90
C PHE A 42 0.48 2.77 9.97
N ARG A 43 -0.45 2.60 9.02
CA ARG A 43 -0.81 3.61 8.05
C ARG A 43 -1.29 4.89 8.74
N THR A 44 -2.22 4.78 9.69
CA THR A 44 -2.73 5.93 10.44
C THR A 44 -1.60 6.65 11.17
N ALA A 45 -0.73 5.92 11.88
CA ALA A 45 0.37 6.51 12.64
C ALA A 45 1.38 7.22 11.73
N VAL A 46 1.80 6.59 10.63
CA VAL A 46 2.74 7.18 9.66
C VAL A 46 2.14 8.43 9.02
N GLN A 47 0.88 8.39 8.60
CA GLN A 47 0.21 9.54 7.98
C GLN A 47 0.08 10.72 8.97
N ALA A 48 -0.23 10.44 10.24
CA ALA A 48 -0.31 11.45 11.29
C ALA A 48 1.05 11.96 11.78
N GLY A 49 2.16 11.30 11.41
CA GLY A 49 3.47 11.56 11.99
C GLY A 49 3.61 11.11 13.46
N ASP A 50 2.79 10.16 13.89
CA ASP A 50 2.77 9.60 15.25
C ASP A 50 3.86 8.52 15.39
N ALA A 51 5.05 8.95 15.80
CA ALA A 51 6.17 8.05 16.04
C ALA A 51 5.91 7.03 17.15
N GLU A 52 5.20 7.44 18.20
CA GLU A 52 4.82 6.55 19.31
C GLU A 52 3.85 5.47 18.81
N GLY A 53 2.91 5.84 17.95
CA GLY A 53 2.01 4.92 17.28
C GLY A 53 2.73 3.85 16.46
N VAL A 54 3.74 4.23 15.68
CA VAL A 54 4.58 3.26 14.96
C VAL A 54 5.36 2.40 15.96
N ALA A 55 5.92 2.98 17.02
CA ALA A 55 6.65 2.22 18.03
C ALA A 55 5.78 1.14 18.72
N ARG A 56 4.50 1.42 19.01
CA ARG A 56 3.59 0.47 19.67
C ARG A 56 3.30 -0.78 18.84
N ILE A 57 3.34 -0.68 17.52
CA ILE A 57 3.09 -1.81 16.61
C ILE A 57 4.36 -2.50 16.13
N SER A 58 5.53 -1.94 16.44
CA SER A 58 6.83 -2.52 16.12
C SER A 58 7.17 -3.70 17.02
N ALA A 59 8.02 -4.60 16.51
CA ALA A 59 8.80 -5.50 17.34
C ALA A 59 10.27 -5.09 17.26
N PHE A 60 10.81 -4.65 18.40
CA PHE A 60 12.22 -4.27 18.49
C PHE A 60 13.11 -5.50 18.75
N PRO A 61 14.32 -5.54 18.16
CA PRO A 61 14.87 -4.54 17.25
C PRO A 61 14.27 -4.62 15.84
N ILE A 62 13.99 -3.48 15.22
CA ILE A 62 13.62 -3.39 13.80
C ILE A 62 14.91 -3.50 12.99
N ARG A 63 14.97 -4.47 12.08
CA ARG A 63 16.09 -4.64 11.15
C ARG A 63 16.05 -3.50 10.12
N ALA A 64 17.19 -2.86 9.85
CA ALA A 64 17.31 -1.82 8.85
C ALA A 64 18.73 -1.81 8.27
N ASN A 65 18.86 -1.67 6.95
CA ASN A 65 20.14 -1.52 6.25
C ASN A 65 20.55 -0.05 6.04
N ASP A 66 19.64 0.89 6.21
CA ASP A 66 19.91 2.35 6.18
C ASP A 66 19.49 3.00 7.52
N PHE A 67 19.41 4.32 7.57
CA PHE A 67 18.94 5.14 8.68
C PHE A 67 19.77 4.98 9.95
N GLY A 68 21.07 4.67 9.80
CA GLY A 68 21.95 4.36 10.94
C GLY A 68 21.78 2.93 11.47
N GLY A 69 21.31 2.01 10.62
CA GLY A 69 21.20 0.58 10.89
C GLY A 69 20.04 0.21 11.80
N LYS A 70 20.11 -0.99 12.38
CA LYS A 70 19.12 -1.57 13.29
C LYS A 70 18.57 -0.57 14.31
N ILE A 71 17.24 -0.49 14.40
CA ILE A 71 16.53 0.38 15.35
C ILE A 71 16.22 -0.45 16.58
N VAL A 72 16.97 -0.23 17.66
CA VAL A 72 16.97 -1.12 18.84
C VAL A 72 15.85 -0.84 19.85
N SER A 73 15.22 0.33 19.79
CA SER A 73 14.18 0.74 20.75
C SER A 73 13.24 1.78 20.17
N ALA A 74 12.12 2.02 20.86
CA ALA A 74 11.15 3.08 20.53
C ALA A 74 11.80 4.46 20.47
N SER A 75 12.66 4.81 21.42
CA SER A 75 13.36 6.11 21.42
C SER A 75 14.24 6.31 20.18
N VAL A 76 14.93 5.25 19.72
CA VAL A 76 15.72 5.33 18.47
C VAL A 76 14.82 5.48 17.25
N LEU A 77 13.66 4.83 17.23
CA LEU A 77 12.66 5.01 16.17
C LEU A 77 12.16 6.45 16.15
N GLU A 78 11.79 7.02 17.29
CA GLU A 78 11.29 8.39 17.41
C GLU A 78 12.32 9.41 16.92
N GLN A 79 13.59 9.26 17.31
CA GLN A 79 14.68 10.12 16.85
C GLN A 79 14.88 10.07 15.32
N ARG A 80 14.65 8.90 14.72
CA ARG A 80 14.85 8.67 13.27
C ARG A 80 13.56 8.79 12.47
N PHE A 81 12.43 9.08 13.12
CA PHE A 81 11.11 8.97 12.51
C PHE A 81 10.96 9.87 11.28
N ALA A 82 11.31 11.15 11.39
CA ALA A 82 11.26 12.08 10.25
C ALA A 82 12.24 11.68 9.13
N ARG A 83 13.39 11.11 9.51
CA ARG A 83 14.34 10.32 8.69
C ARG A 83 13.63 9.37 7.74
N ILE A 84 12.95 8.42 8.38
CA ILE A 84 12.40 7.20 7.77
C ILE A 84 11.07 7.48 7.05
N PHE A 85 10.21 8.30 7.65
CA PHE A 85 8.83 8.53 7.24
C PHE A 85 8.61 9.95 6.71
N GLY A 86 9.48 10.38 5.79
CA GLY A 86 9.31 11.61 5.03
C GLY A 86 8.11 11.58 4.08
N ASP A 87 7.86 12.68 3.39
CA ASP A 87 6.63 12.88 2.60
C ASP A 87 6.41 11.80 1.53
N ALA A 88 7.46 11.41 0.81
CA ALA A 88 7.38 10.36 -0.22
C ALA A 88 6.93 9.01 0.37
N VAL A 89 7.45 8.64 1.55
CA VAL A 89 7.03 7.42 2.26
C VAL A 89 5.59 7.54 2.73
N ARG A 90 5.19 8.69 3.29
CA ARG A 90 3.80 8.90 3.72
C ARG A 90 2.81 8.81 2.56
N GLN A 91 3.17 9.33 1.39
CA GLN A 91 2.37 9.20 0.17
C GLN A 91 2.25 7.75 -0.29
N CYS A 92 3.35 6.99 -0.29
CA CYS A 92 3.32 5.57 -0.59
C CYS A 92 2.39 4.81 0.37
N VAL A 93 2.56 5.00 1.69
CA VAL A 93 1.77 4.35 2.74
C VAL A 93 0.27 4.66 2.62
N ALA A 94 -0.09 5.83 2.07
CA ALA A 94 -1.47 6.21 1.80
C ALA A 94 -2.13 5.42 0.66
N GLN A 95 -1.34 4.96 -0.30
CA GLN A 95 -1.82 4.45 -1.59
C GLN A 95 -1.66 2.94 -1.75
N LYS A 96 -0.59 2.38 -1.19
CA LYS A 96 -0.25 0.96 -1.33
C LYS A 96 -0.64 0.17 -0.09
N ARG A 97 -0.53 -1.16 -0.16
CA ARG A 97 -0.71 -2.08 0.97
C ARG A 97 0.41 -3.14 0.99
N PRO A 98 0.67 -3.80 2.13
CA PRO A 98 1.61 -4.89 2.20
C PRO A 98 1.19 -6.08 1.34
N GLN A 99 2.18 -6.78 0.76
CA GLN A 99 2.00 -7.97 -0.06
C GLN A 99 2.92 -9.09 0.42
N SER A 100 2.54 -10.34 0.20
CA SER A 100 3.45 -11.46 0.40
C SER A 100 4.54 -11.43 -0.67
N MET A 101 5.79 -11.66 -0.29
CA MET A 101 6.93 -11.72 -1.20
C MET A 101 7.65 -13.06 -1.04
N GLU A 102 8.02 -13.68 -2.15
CA GLU A 102 8.79 -14.93 -2.13
C GLU A 102 10.11 -14.73 -1.37
N GLY A 103 10.45 -15.67 -0.48
CA GLY A 103 11.66 -15.60 0.33
C GLY A 103 11.58 -14.70 1.57
N TYR A 104 10.48 -13.96 1.78
CA TYR A 104 10.27 -13.17 2.98
C TYR A 104 9.23 -13.84 3.92
N PRO A 105 9.53 -14.02 5.23
CA PRO A 105 8.65 -14.73 6.17
C PRO A 105 7.45 -13.90 6.67
N GLY A 106 6.89 -13.03 5.81
CA GLY A 106 5.84 -12.09 6.18
C GLY A 106 5.32 -11.30 4.98
N TYR A 107 4.93 -10.05 5.23
CA TYR A 107 4.41 -9.14 4.20
C TYR A 107 5.29 -7.89 4.12
N ILE A 108 5.47 -7.36 2.92
CA ILE A 108 6.24 -6.14 2.67
C ILE A 108 5.34 -5.12 2.01
N LEU A 109 5.28 -3.92 2.57
CA LEU A 109 4.87 -2.74 1.82
C LEU A 109 6.06 -2.28 0.99
N ASP A 110 5.93 -2.37 -0.32
CA ASP A 110 6.95 -1.91 -1.25
C ASP A 110 6.69 -0.46 -1.69
N CYS A 111 7.51 0.46 -1.20
CA CYS A 111 7.55 1.84 -1.61
C CYS A 111 8.63 2.10 -2.66
N ASP A 112 8.55 1.37 -3.77
CA ASP A 112 9.31 1.67 -4.99
C ASP A 112 8.61 2.72 -5.89
N ASN A 113 9.39 3.73 -6.29
CA ASN A 113 9.16 4.71 -7.36
C ASN A 113 10.51 5.33 -7.79
N ASP A 114 10.50 6.19 -8.82
CA ASP A 114 11.72 6.81 -9.39
C ASP A 114 12.67 7.47 -8.37
N ASN A 115 12.20 7.83 -7.18
CA ASN A 115 12.97 8.54 -6.16
C ASN A 115 12.99 7.84 -4.79
N LEU A 116 12.40 6.65 -4.66
CA LEU A 116 12.23 5.95 -3.39
C LEU A 116 12.27 4.45 -3.67
N ALA A 117 13.14 3.70 -3.00
CA ALA A 117 13.19 2.25 -3.12
C ALA A 117 13.22 1.63 -1.72
N ILE A 118 12.14 1.83 -0.95
CA ILE A 118 12.08 1.44 0.46
C ILE A 118 11.01 0.36 0.69
N GLY A 119 11.39 -0.75 1.32
CA GLY A 119 10.47 -1.79 1.79
C GLY A 119 10.20 -1.69 3.29
N PHE A 120 8.93 -1.87 3.71
CA PHE A 120 8.55 -1.97 5.12
C PHE A 120 7.94 -3.35 5.41
N GLY A 121 8.64 -4.14 6.22
CA GLY A 121 8.29 -5.52 6.47
C GLY A 121 7.51 -5.75 7.77
N PHE A 122 6.51 -6.61 7.68
CA PHE A 122 5.63 -7.05 8.75
C PHE A 122 5.74 -8.57 8.93
N GLU A 123 6.17 -9.01 10.11
CA GLU A 123 6.38 -10.43 10.43
C GLU A 123 5.50 -10.85 11.61
N LEU A 124 5.10 -12.11 11.63
CA LEU A 124 4.40 -12.70 12.77
C LEU A 124 5.37 -12.84 13.95
N LYS A 125 5.10 -12.13 15.05
CA LYS A 125 5.85 -12.22 16.31
C LYS A 125 4.90 -12.54 17.44
N ARG A 126 5.11 -13.68 18.11
CA ARG A 126 4.29 -14.16 19.23
C ARG A 126 2.78 -14.12 18.90
N GLY A 127 2.43 -14.57 17.69
CA GLY A 127 1.03 -14.70 17.25
C GLY A 127 0.37 -13.42 16.72
N ASN A 128 1.09 -12.31 16.54
CA ASN A 128 0.55 -11.10 15.91
C ASN A 128 1.56 -10.55 14.90
N TYR A 129 1.10 -10.01 13.77
CA TYR A 129 1.99 -9.26 12.88
C TYR A 129 2.51 -8.00 13.55
N ARG A 130 3.79 -7.71 13.32
CA ARG A 130 4.49 -6.55 13.86
C ARG A 130 5.38 -5.94 12.80
N PHE A 131 5.59 -4.63 12.86
CA PHE A 131 6.56 -3.95 12.01
C PHE A 131 7.99 -4.29 12.47
N THR A 132 8.79 -4.92 11.62
CA THR A 132 10.07 -5.55 12.00
C THR A 132 11.24 -5.26 11.07
N TYR A 133 11.00 -4.70 9.89
CA TYR A 133 12.02 -4.56 8.87
C TYR A 133 11.84 -3.28 8.04
N ILE A 134 12.96 -2.62 7.74
CA ILE A 134 13.08 -1.55 6.75
C ILE A 134 14.19 -1.97 5.81
N ASP A 135 13.93 -1.93 4.52
CA ASP A 135 14.94 -2.07 3.48
C ASP A 135 15.01 -0.78 2.68
N ASN A 136 16.20 -0.30 2.37
CA ASN A 136 16.40 0.74 1.37
C ASN A 136 17.35 0.18 0.32
N ALA A 137 16.85 -0.05 -0.90
CA ALA A 137 17.66 -0.57 -1.99
C ALA A 137 18.74 0.41 -2.46
N ASN A 138 18.61 1.69 -2.10
CA ASN A 138 19.60 2.74 -2.39
C ASN A 138 20.61 2.95 -1.25
N ALA A 139 20.62 2.09 -0.22
CA ALA A 139 21.60 2.18 0.86
C ALA A 139 22.99 1.80 0.35
N GLU A 140 24.00 2.64 0.63
CA GLU A 140 25.42 2.39 0.33
C GLU A 140 26.08 1.44 1.34
#